data_AF-A0A8T6HWQ8-F1
#
_entry.id   AF-A0A8T6HWQ8-F1
#
_cell.length_a   1.000
_cell.length_b   1.000
_cell.length_c   1.000
_cell.angle_alpha   90.00
_cell.angle_beta   90.00
_cell.angle_gamma   90.00
#
_symmetry.space_group_name_H-M   'P 1'
#
loop_
_entity.id
_entity.type
_entity.pdbx_description
1 polymer ?
#
loop_
_entity_poly.entity_id
_entity_poly.type
_entity_poly.pdbx_seq_one_letter_code
_entity_poly.pdbx_strand_id
1 'polypeptide(L)'
;MVAEGDNLWNIAAHEEVYFLPEQWPLIYKENLEQITDADLIYPGQVLDIPRGMAQDEIDAAVHHARNRGAWSLGPVEASDKEYLKSSN
;
A
#
# COMPACT_ATOMS: atom_id res chain seq x y z
N MET A 1 5.07 3.39 -12.65
CA MET A 1 3.94 2.87 -13.44
C MET A 1 3.86 1.39 -13.15
N VAL A 2 2.65 0.88 -12.90
CA VAL A 2 2.39 -0.52 -12.59
C VAL A 2 2.63 -1.39 -13.83
N ALA A 3 3.45 -2.42 -13.69
CA ALA A 3 3.69 -3.44 -14.71
C ALA A 3 2.78 -4.67 -14.52
N GLU A 4 2.75 -5.56 -15.50
CA GLU A 4 2.03 -6.82 -15.37
C GLU A 4 2.64 -7.69 -14.27
N GLY A 5 1.80 -8.14 -13.32
CA GLY A 5 2.21 -8.92 -12.17
C GLY A 5 2.64 -8.11 -10.94
N ASP A 6 2.64 -6.77 -11.03
CA ASP A 6 2.88 -5.91 -9.88
C ASP A 6 1.73 -5.96 -8.88
N ASN A 7 2.10 -5.80 -7.61
CA ASN A 7 1.20 -5.51 -6.51
C ASN A 7 1.86 -4.46 -5.62
N LEU A 8 1.09 -3.80 -4.74
CA LEU A 8 1.61 -2.72 -3.91
C LEU A 8 2.79 -3.17 -3.02
N TRP A 9 2.77 -4.42 -2.55
CA TRP A 9 3.83 -5.01 -1.75
C TRP A 9 5.17 -5.07 -2.50
N ASN A 10 5.16 -5.62 -3.71
CA ASN A 10 6.35 -5.73 -4.54
C ASN A 10 6.83 -4.36 -4.99
N ILE A 11 5.92 -3.45 -5.37
CA ILE A 11 6.25 -2.06 -5.70
C ILE A 11 6.99 -1.40 -4.54
N ALA A 12 6.49 -1.52 -3.31
CA ALA A 12 7.15 -0.99 -2.11
C ALA A 12 8.52 -1.65 -1.83
N ALA A 13 8.69 -2.93 -2.18
CA ALA A 13 9.92 -3.68 -1.99
C ALA A 13 11.07 -3.20 -2.89
N HIS A 14 10.78 -2.53 -4.01
CA HIS A 14 11.82 -1.99 -4.88
C HIS A 14 12.72 -1.02 -4.11
N GLU A 15 14.03 -1.15 -4.31
CA GLU A 15 15.04 -0.30 -3.66
C GLU A 15 14.84 1.19 -3.99
N GLU A 16 14.46 1.47 -5.23
CA GLU A 16 14.14 2.82 -5.68
C GLU A 16 12.83 3.37 -5.11
N VAL A 17 11.99 2.52 -4.50
CA VAL A 17 10.74 2.88 -3.83
C VAL A 17 10.98 2.99 -2.33
N TYR A 18 10.83 1.93 -1.54
CA TYR A 18 11.08 2.02 -0.09
C TYR A 18 12.11 1.02 0.41
N PHE A 19 12.53 0.06 -0.42
CA PHE A 19 13.31 -1.11 -0.01
C PHE A 19 12.62 -1.99 1.06
N LEU A 20 11.41 -1.62 1.50
CA LEU A 20 10.66 -2.27 2.56
C LEU A 20 9.23 -2.52 2.07
N PRO A 21 8.87 -3.77 1.77
CA PRO A 21 7.56 -4.07 1.23
C PRO A 21 6.42 -3.71 2.18
N GLU A 22 6.63 -3.77 3.49
CA GLU A 22 5.62 -3.44 4.51
C GLU A 22 5.18 -1.96 4.48
N GLN A 23 5.84 -1.11 3.69
CA GLN A 23 5.44 0.28 3.48
C GLN A 23 4.42 0.48 2.35
N TRP A 24 3.99 -0.59 1.68
CA TRP A 24 2.94 -0.53 0.66
C TRP A 24 1.65 0.23 1.07
N PRO A 25 1.21 0.23 2.35
CA PRO A 25 0.01 0.96 2.74
C PRO A 25 0.14 2.48 2.54
N LEU A 26 1.37 3.02 2.52
CA LEU A 26 1.62 4.41 2.19
C LEU A 26 1.26 4.72 0.73
N ILE A 27 1.63 3.82 -0.18
CA ILE A 27 1.27 3.94 -1.61
C ILE A 27 -0.26 3.89 -1.75
N TYR A 28 -0.91 2.96 -1.04
CA TYR A 28 -2.36 2.87 -1.05
C TYR A 28 -3.03 4.15 -0.56
N LYS A 29 -2.58 4.67 0.60
CA LYS A 29 -3.11 5.89 1.23
C LYS A 29 -2.99 7.12 0.31
N GLU A 30 -1.88 7.27 -0.40
CA GLU A 30 -1.68 8.40 -1.31
C GLU A 30 -2.55 8.30 -2.57
N ASN A 31 -2.87 7.08 -3.00
CA ASN A 31 -3.55 6.82 -4.27
C ASN A 31 -5.00 6.37 -4.10
N LEU A 32 -5.68 6.71 -3.00
CA LEU A 32 -7.06 6.28 -2.71
C LEU A 32 -8.09 6.70 -3.75
N GLU A 33 -7.83 7.79 -4.47
CA GLU A 33 -8.69 8.23 -5.57
C GLU A 33 -8.60 7.30 -6.79
N GLN A 34 -7.49 6.59 -6.95
CA GLN A 34 -7.20 5.69 -8.08
C GLN A 34 -7.32 4.21 -7.71
N ILE A 35 -7.06 3.87 -6.45
CA ILE A 35 -7.06 2.50 -5.92
C ILE A 35 -8.25 2.34 -4.99
N THR A 36 -9.27 1.61 -5.44
CA THR A 36 -10.43 1.27 -4.59
C THR A 36 -10.18 0.06 -3.70
N ASP A 37 -9.28 -0.83 -4.12
CA ASP A 37 -8.90 -2.03 -3.41
C ASP A 37 -7.38 -2.23 -3.56
N ALA A 38 -6.68 -2.36 -2.43
CA ALA A 38 -5.23 -2.49 -2.38
C ALA A 38 -4.71 -3.74 -3.13
N ASP A 39 -5.54 -4.78 -3.23
CA ASP A 39 -5.20 -6.01 -3.96
C ASP A 39 -5.49 -5.90 -5.46
N LEU A 40 -6.14 -4.82 -5.92
CA LEU A 40 -6.62 -4.64 -7.28
C LEU A 40 -6.02 -3.40 -7.95
N ILE A 41 -4.75 -3.52 -8.32
CA ILE A 41 -4.07 -2.57 -9.20
C ILE A 41 -3.96 -3.14 -10.61
N TYR A 42 -3.89 -2.25 -11.61
CA TYR A 42 -3.90 -2.60 -13.02
C TYR A 42 -2.64 -2.12 -13.73
N PRO A 43 -2.10 -2.90 -14.68
CA PRO A 43 -0.98 -2.46 -15.50
C PRO A 43 -1.28 -1.14 -16.21
N GLY A 44 -0.29 -0.25 -16.24
CA GLY A 44 -0.40 1.09 -16.81
C GLY A 44 -0.89 2.16 -15.84
N GLN A 45 -1.34 1.81 -14.63
CA GLN A 45 -1.62 2.80 -13.59
C GLN A 45 -0.35 3.56 -13.20
N VAL A 46 -0.47 4.87 -13.04
CA VAL A 46 0.60 5.73 -12.52
C VAL A 46 0.26 6.06 -11.08
N LEU A 47 0.99 5.43 -10.16
CA LEU A 47 0.82 5.63 -8.72
C LEU A 47 1.86 6.63 -8.21
N ASP A 48 1.40 7.52 -7.35
CA ASP A 48 2.26 8.44 -6.61
C ASP A 48 2.95 7.69 -5.46
N ILE A 49 4.24 7.94 -5.31
CA ILE A 49 5.06 7.32 -4.26
C ILE A 49 5.35 8.39 -3.21
N PRO A 50 4.62 8.44 -2.08
CA PRO A 50 4.85 9.47 -1.06
C PRO A 50 6.25 9.35 -0.45
N ARG A 51 6.91 10.49 -0.25
CA ARG A 51 8.27 10.57 0.31
C ARG A 51 8.30 11.52 1.49
N GLY A 52 9.23 11.29 2.42
CA GLY A 52 9.38 12.16 3.59
C GLY A 52 8.26 11.99 4.61
N MET A 53 7.65 10.81 4.65
CA MET A 53 6.65 10.45 5.66
C MET A 53 7.24 10.53 7.07
N ALA A 54 6.42 10.93 8.02
CA ALA A 54 6.82 10.92 9.43
C ALA A 54 7.02 9.47 9.92
N GLN A 55 7.89 9.29 10.91
CA GLN A 55 8.26 7.96 11.40
C GLN A 55 7.04 7.18 11.94
N ASP A 56 6.11 7.87 12.58
CA ASP A 56 4.87 7.30 13.10
C ASP A 56 3.95 6.79 11.97
N GLU A 57 3.91 7.48 10.82
CA GLU A 57 3.14 7.02 9.67
C GLU A 57 3.77 5.80 9.01
N ILE A 58 5.10 5.75 8.94
CA ILE A 58 5.85 4.58 8.47
C ILE A 58 5.59 3.40 9.40
N ASP A 59 5.69 3.61 10.72
CA ASP A 59 5.46 2.55 11.72
C ASP A 59 4.02 2.05 11.66
N ALA A 60 3.03 2.94 11.48
CA ALA A 60 1.63 2.57 11.31
C ALA A 60 1.41 1.74 10.04
N ALA A 61 2.04 2.12 8.92
CA ALA A 61 1.99 1.36 7.67
C ALA A 61 2.60 -0.04 7.84
N VAL A 62 3.80 -0.12 8.43
CA VAL A 62 4.47 -1.40 8.69
C VAL A 62 3.66 -2.28 9.63
N HIS A 63 3.09 -1.70 10.68
CA HIS A 63 2.20 -2.40 11.60
C HIS A 63 0.96 -2.93 10.88
N HIS A 64 0.31 -2.11 10.05
CA HIS A 64 -0.84 -2.54 9.25
C HIS A 64 -0.47 -3.71 8.34
N ALA A 65 0.59 -3.57 7.54
CA ALA A 65 1.04 -4.59 6.60
C ALA A 65 1.35 -5.93 7.29
N ARG A 66 1.91 -5.91 8.51
CA ARG A 66 2.23 -7.12 9.28
C ARG A 66 1.01 -7.78 9.92
N ASN A 67 0.00 -7.00 10.29
CA ASN A 67 -1.18 -7.49 10.99
C ASN A 67 -2.38 -7.75 10.05
N ARG A 68 -2.32 -7.30 8.79
CA ARG A 68 -3.36 -7.51 7.77
C ARG A 68 -3.64 -9.00 7.53
N GLY A 69 -2.60 -9.82 7.47
CA GLY A 69 -2.69 -11.25 7.11
C GLY A 69 -2.09 -11.54 5.74
N ALA A 70 -2.29 -12.77 5.24
CA ALA A 70 -1.79 -13.17 3.92
C ALA A 70 -2.61 -12.50 2.82
N TRP A 71 -1.93 -11.98 1.78
CA TRP A 71 -2.56 -11.50 0.56
C TRP A 71 -3.49 -12.58 0.00
N SER A 72 -4.79 -12.40 0.19
CA SER A 72 -5.82 -13.36 -0.20
C SER A 72 -6.80 -12.63 -1.12
N LEU A 73 -6.95 -13.11 -2.35
CA LEU A 73 -7.91 -12.53 -3.30
C LEU A 73 -9.34 -12.67 -2.73
N GLY A 74 -9.93 -11.56 -2.28
CA GLY A 74 -11.21 -11.50 -1.56
C GLY A 74 -11.80 -10.09 -1.53
N PRO A 75 -12.98 -9.87 -0.91
CA PRO A 75 -13.58 -8.54 -0.82
C PRO A 75 -12.71 -7.61 0.04
N VAL A 76 -12.50 -6.36 -0.42
CA VAL A 76 -11.77 -5.25 0.25
C VAL A 76 -11.69 -5.49 1.76
N GLU A 77 -10.49 -5.80 2.24
CA GLU A 77 -10.32 -6.24 3.62
C GLU A 77 -10.75 -5.12 4.58
N ALA A 78 -11.53 -5.47 5.61
CA ALA A 78 -11.99 -4.51 6.61
C ALA A 78 -10.82 -3.80 7.31
N SER A 79 -9.69 -4.51 7.46
CA SER A 79 -8.42 -4.02 7.99
C SER A 79 -7.89 -2.83 7.20
N ASP A 80 -7.92 -2.88 5.86
CA ASP A 80 -7.44 -1.79 5.00
C ASP A 80 -8.27 -0.53 5.22
N LYS A 81 -9.59 -0.66 5.36
CA LYS A 81 -10.47 0.48 5.68
C LYS A 81 -10.22 1.03 7.08
N GLU A 82 -9.86 0.20 8.05
CA GLU A 82 -9.51 0.63 9.41
C GLU A 82 -8.21 1.43 9.43
N TYR A 83 -7.18 0.97 8.69
CA TYR A 83 -5.93 1.70 8.52
C TYR A 83 -6.16 3.12 7.98
N LEU A 84 -6.99 3.24 6.94
CA LEU A 84 -7.32 4.53 6.34
C LEU A 84 -8.07 5.48 7.28
N LYS A 85 -8.93 4.94 8.15
CA LYS A 85 -9.67 5.74 9.15
C LYS A 85 -8.81 6.18 10.34
N SER A 86 -7.76 5.42 10.66
CA SER A 86 -6.92 5.65 11.84
C SER A 86 -5.91 6.78 11.66
N SER A 87 -5.79 7.33 10.44
CA SER A 87 -4.81 8.37 10.08
C SER A 87 -5.37 9.80 10.10
N ASN A 88 -6.37 10.11 10.95
CA ASN A 88 -7.04 11.41 11.00
C ASN A 88 -6.96 12.12 12.35
#